data_AF-A0A957PA21-F1
#
_entry.id   AF-A0A957PA21-F1
#
_cell.length_a   1.000
_cell.length_b   1.000
_cell.length_c   1.000
_cell.angle_alpha   90.00
_cell.angle_beta   90.00
_cell.angle_gamma   90.00
#
_symmetry.space_group_name_H-M   'P 1'
#
loop_
_entity.id
_entity.type
_entity.pdbx_description
1 polymer ?
#
loop_
_entity_poly.entity_id
_entity_poly.type
_entity_poly.pdbx_seq_one_letter_code
_entity_poly.pdbx_strand_id
1 'polypeptide(L)'
;MNQNIFVPPKIYGFIYFRRMAMFGLLIPLLVGCGIPESIRGAVNTLDSAIYALSSESANWRSIVEEIKDELPAEIRGEVDIALNRAIAASGVEFRCDVDFIRQRLRQDLLDIRDQLIGKKQRIKTPVICHVIPATIDPMSTKYVQFFGYDFDKSQLELFLEDGNQVRNVTELLDRPSHYELTINVSHALLSDTSRKFILRGGTEEYSVAIKTARRAKVKVTFHSIYVENGGGECPAEVYFDLRVNGQQDPNPWGKQQTERNETTIPDCGTTVNLGRWTSLELEENDTLSIAVDMQEKDDNYHLAAFHHKKFLGSQEWNSARGDIIEWSQQPQSDFGDGRFKVTYSIDVEWLN
;
A
#
# COMPACT_ATOMS: atom_id res chain seq x y z
N MET A 1 5.71 39.91 22.58
CA MET A 1 6.30 41.16 22.07
C MET A 1 7.39 40.80 21.06
N ASN A 2 7.10 40.89 19.77
CA ASN A 2 8.11 40.85 18.70
C ASN A 2 7.53 41.59 17.51
N GLN A 3 8.22 42.65 17.08
CA GLN A 3 7.76 43.62 16.10
C GLN A 3 8.10 43.16 14.67
N ASN A 4 7.07 43.11 13.82
CA ASN A 4 7.21 42.97 12.38
C ASN A 4 7.72 44.29 11.78
N ILE A 5 8.87 44.24 11.10
CA ILE A 5 9.41 45.35 10.33
C ILE A 5 8.96 45.18 8.87
N PHE A 6 8.06 46.07 8.45
CA PHE A 6 7.57 46.21 7.08
C PHE A 6 8.56 47.06 6.28
N VAL A 7 9.15 46.51 5.21
CA VAL A 7 10.04 47.23 4.29
C VAL A 7 9.29 47.49 2.99
N PRO A 8 9.08 48.75 2.57
CA PRO A 8 8.44 49.07 1.29
C PRO A 8 9.45 48.98 0.12
N PRO A 9 9.00 48.61 -1.11
CA PRO A 9 9.85 48.65 -2.29
C PRO A 9 10.00 50.09 -2.82
N LYS A 10 11.24 50.42 -3.20
CA LYS A 10 11.64 51.70 -3.80
C LYS A 10 11.05 51.85 -5.20
N ILE A 11 10.30 52.91 -5.41
CA ILE A 11 9.87 53.42 -6.71
C ILE A 11 11.02 54.26 -7.29
N TYR A 12 11.65 53.80 -8.36
CA TYR A 12 12.54 54.63 -9.18
C TYR A 12 11.78 55.13 -10.40
N GLY A 13 11.73 56.46 -10.50
CA GLY A 13 10.97 57.18 -11.50
C GLY A 13 11.66 57.31 -12.86
N PHE A 14 10.79 57.51 -13.85
CA PHE A 14 10.75 58.63 -14.78
C PHE A 14 12.03 59.08 -15.52
N ILE A 15 11.85 59.11 -16.85
CA ILE A 15 12.46 60.00 -17.85
C ILE A 15 13.82 59.55 -18.35
N TYR A 16 13.87 59.07 -19.60
CA TYR A 16 14.70 59.69 -20.64
C TYR A 16 14.34 59.22 -22.06
N PHE A 17 14.37 60.19 -22.98
CA PHE A 17 14.57 60.08 -24.43
C PHE A 17 13.42 59.65 -25.37
N ARG A 18 12.49 60.61 -25.53
CA ARG A 18 12.12 61.15 -26.85
C ARG A 18 13.37 61.26 -27.76
N ARG A 19 13.46 60.45 -28.83
CA ARG A 19 14.11 60.70 -30.15
C ARG A 19 14.50 59.37 -30.81
N MET A 20 13.58 58.78 -31.57
CA MET A 20 13.92 58.01 -32.77
C MET A 20 12.70 57.98 -33.68
N ALA A 21 12.44 59.13 -34.28
CA ALA A 21 11.66 59.18 -35.49
C ALA A 21 12.52 58.63 -36.64
N MET A 22 11.90 57.80 -37.47
CA MET A 22 12.16 57.76 -38.91
C MET A 22 13.47 57.09 -39.36
N PHE A 23 13.60 55.78 -39.14
CA PHE A 23 14.42 54.88 -39.98
C PHE A 23 13.75 53.50 -40.05
N GLY A 24 13.43 53.02 -41.25
CA GLY A 24 13.21 51.59 -41.51
C GLY A 24 11.78 51.08 -41.70
N LEU A 25 10.92 51.85 -42.38
CA LEU A 25 9.66 51.34 -42.96
C LEU A 25 9.98 50.45 -44.18
N LEU A 26 10.53 49.24 -43.96
CA LEU A 26 10.90 48.32 -45.05
C LEU A 26 11.03 46.84 -44.60
N ILE A 27 10.15 46.34 -43.73
CA ILE A 27 9.96 44.88 -43.56
C ILE A 27 8.48 44.56 -43.25
N PRO A 28 7.61 44.38 -44.26
CA PRO A 28 6.45 43.52 -44.04
C PRO A 28 6.10 42.69 -45.28
N LEU A 29 7.02 41.89 -45.82
CA LEU A 29 6.71 40.97 -46.94
C LEU A 29 7.36 39.58 -46.83
N LEU A 30 7.78 39.17 -45.64
CA LEU A 30 8.22 37.79 -45.36
C LEU A 30 7.20 36.99 -44.53
N VAL A 31 5.94 37.43 -44.49
CA VAL A 31 4.87 36.67 -43.82
C VAL A 31 4.10 35.90 -44.89
N GLY A 32 4.61 34.73 -45.24
CA GLY A 32 3.91 33.85 -46.18
C GLY A 32 4.79 32.90 -46.99
N CYS A 33 5.92 32.41 -46.47
CA CYS A 33 6.35 31.09 -46.92
C CYS A 33 5.32 30.10 -46.38
N GLY A 34 4.29 29.82 -47.19
CA GLY A 34 3.37 28.73 -46.93
C GLY A 34 4.18 27.46 -46.68
N ILE A 35 3.73 26.65 -45.71
CA ILE A 35 4.30 25.33 -45.45
C ILE A 35 4.42 24.60 -46.81
N PRO A 36 5.62 24.10 -47.18
CA PRO A 36 5.81 23.35 -48.41
C PRO A 36 4.73 22.27 -48.59
N GLU A 37 4.24 22.07 -49.81
CA GLU A 37 3.14 21.15 -50.08
C GLU A 37 3.45 19.71 -49.63
N SER A 38 4.71 19.30 -49.68
CA SER A 38 5.19 18.00 -49.14
C SER A 38 4.99 17.88 -47.63
N ILE A 39 5.24 18.95 -46.86
CA ILE A 39 5.03 18.97 -45.42
C ILE A 39 3.52 18.97 -45.11
N ARG A 40 2.72 19.69 -45.90
CA ARG A 40 1.26 19.67 -45.76
C ARG A 40 0.68 18.27 -45.99
N GLY A 41 1.14 17.58 -47.04
CA GLY A 41 0.78 16.19 -47.31
C GLY A 41 1.11 15.27 -46.13
N ALA A 42 2.34 15.34 -45.63
CA ALA A 42 2.77 14.53 -44.49
C ALA A 42 1.97 14.82 -43.21
N VAL A 43 1.67 16.09 -42.92
CA VAL A 43 0.83 16.47 -41.77
C VAL A 43 -0.58 15.90 -41.89
N ASN A 44 -1.19 15.94 -43.09
CA ASN A 44 -2.51 15.35 -43.32
C ASN A 44 -2.50 13.83 -43.13
N THR A 45 -1.47 13.15 -43.64
CA THR A 45 -1.30 11.69 -43.45
C THR A 45 -1.14 11.34 -41.97
N LEU A 46 -0.33 12.10 -41.21
CA LEU A 46 -0.19 11.93 -39.76
C LEU A 46 -1.51 12.18 -39.02
N ASP A 47 -2.26 13.24 -39.36
CA ASP A 47 -3.55 13.55 -38.72
C ASP A 47 -4.58 12.44 -38.96
N SER A 48 -4.62 11.83 -40.16
CA SER A 48 -5.45 10.67 -40.46
C SER A 48 -5.09 9.45 -39.60
N ALA A 49 -3.80 9.15 -39.44
CA ALA A 49 -3.34 8.07 -38.56
C ALA A 49 -3.68 8.33 -37.09
N ILE A 50 -3.46 9.55 -36.61
CA ILE A 50 -3.80 9.96 -35.24
C ILE A 50 -5.30 9.79 -34.98
N TYR A 51 -6.14 10.11 -35.97
CA TYR A 51 -7.58 9.90 -35.90
C TYR A 51 -7.93 8.41 -35.89
N ALA A 52 -7.36 7.60 -36.79
CA ALA A 52 -7.60 6.16 -36.85
C ALA A 52 -7.16 5.43 -35.56
N LEU A 53 -6.00 5.78 -35.00
CA LEU A 53 -5.52 5.27 -33.71
C LEU A 53 -6.45 5.67 -32.55
N SER A 54 -7.25 6.73 -32.68
CA SER A 54 -8.23 7.09 -31.66
C SER A 54 -9.49 6.21 -31.71
N SER A 55 -9.86 5.69 -32.87
CA SER A 55 -11.07 4.89 -33.09
C SER A 55 -10.85 3.37 -33.07
N GLU A 56 -9.68 2.87 -33.50
CA GLU A 56 -9.44 1.44 -33.67
C GLU A 56 -8.21 0.95 -32.89
N SER A 57 -8.43 0.06 -31.92
CA SER A 57 -7.35 -0.39 -31.05
C SER A 57 -6.59 -1.64 -31.49
N ALA A 58 -7.26 -2.58 -32.16
CA ALA A 58 -6.62 -3.82 -32.58
C ALA A 58 -5.69 -3.68 -33.79
N ASN A 59 -5.93 -2.67 -34.64
CA ASN A 59 -5.27 -2.50 -35.95
C ASN A 59 -4.13 -1.48 -35.94
N TRP A 60 -3.64 -1.05 -34.77
CA TRP A 60 -2.65 0.02 -34.64
C TRP A 60 -1.41 -0.19 -35.50
N ARG A 61 -0.97 -1.45 -35.67
CA ARG A 61 0.19 -1.79 -36.47
C ARG A 61 -0.07 -1.56 -37.96
N SER A 62 -1.18 -2.08 -38.48
CA SER A 62 -1.57 -1.90 -39.88
C SER A 62 -1.75 -0.42 -40.23
N ILE A 63 -2.38 0.37 -39.34
CA ILE A 63 -2.54 1.82 -39.52
C ILE A 63 -1.19 2.51 -39.70
N VAL A 64 -0.19 2.17 -38.89
CA VAL A 64 1.13 2.82 -38.97
C VAL A 64 1.99 2.28 -40.12
N GLU A 65 1.84 1.01 -40.49
CA GLU A 65 2.48 0.46 -41.68
C GLU A 65 1.92 1.11 -42.96
N GLU A 66 0.61 1.34 -43.06
CA GLU A 66 -0.05 2.00 -44.20
C GLU A 66 0.44 3.44 -44.40
N ILE A 67 0.47 4.26 -43.35
CA ILE A 67 0.91 5.66 -43.49
C ILE A 67 2.39 5.80 -43.82
N LYS A 68 3.22 4.84 -43.42
CA LYS A 68 4.66 4.90 -43.68
C LYS A 68 4.96 4.91 -45.18
N ASP A 69 4.16 4.18 -45.96
CA ASP A 69 4.32 4.10 -47.40
C ASP A 69 3.94 5.42 -48.10
N GLU A 70 3.05 6.20 -47.48
CA GLU A 70 2.62 7.52 -47.96
C GLU A 70 3.53 8.67 -47.53
N LEU A 71 4.33 8.49 -46.47
CA LEU A 71 5.19 9.53 -45.92
C LEU A 71 6.51 9.72 -46.70
N PRO A 72 7.03 10.96 -46.79
CA PRO A 72 8.40 11.23 -47.25
C PRO A 72 9.45 10.45 -46.44
N ALA A 73 10.57 10.10 -47.08
CA ALA A 73 11.60 9.26 -46.49
C ALA A 73 12.17 9.83 -45.18
N GLU A 74 12.28 11.15 -45.08
CA GLU A 74 12.79 11.86 -43.90
C GLU A 74 11.87 11.67 -42.69
N ILE A 75 10.55 11.60 -42.91
CA ILE A 75 9.54 11.47 -41.84
C ILE A 75 9.31 10.00 -41.49
N ARG A 76 9.41 9.11 -42.49
CA ARG A 76 9.28 7.66 -42.30
C ARG A 76 10.23 7.12 -41.23
N GLY A 77 11.48 7.60 -41.22
CA GLY A 77 12.46 7.21 -40.20
C GLY A 77 12.04 7.58 -38.76
N GLU A 78 11.41 8.74 -38.56
CA GLU A 78 10.90 9.13 -37.24
C GLU A 78 9.70 8.27 -36.82
N VAL A 79 8.80 7.94 -37.76
CA VAL A 79 7.67 7.05 -37.52
C VAL A 79 8.14 5.62 -37.21
N ASP A 80 9.19 5.14 -37.87
CA ASP A 80 9.81 3.85 -37.55
C ASP A 80 10.39 3.81 -36.14
N ILE A 81 11.04 4.89 -35.71
CA ILE A 81 11.55 5.02 -34.35
C ILE A 81 10.38 5.01 -33.35
N ALA A 82 9.30 5.75 -33.62
CA ALA A 82 8.10 5.76 -32.77
C ALA A 82 7.46 4.37 -32.65
N LEU A 83 7.29 3.67 -33.77
CA LEU A 83 6.76 2.31 -33.82
C LEU A 83 7.61 1.34 -33.00
N ASN A 84 8.93 1.37 -33.18
CA ASN A 84 9.85 0.51 -32.43
C ASN A 84 9.86 0.85 -30.94
N ARG A 85 9.74 2.12 -30.55
CA ARG A 85 9.60 2.52 -29.13
C ARG A 85 8.29 2.03 -28.52
N ALA A 86 7.18 2.09 -29.26
CA ALA A 86 5.89 1.58 -28.78
C ALA A 86 5.93 0.05 -28.61
N ILE A 87 6.57 -0.67 -29.53
CA ILE A 87 6.80 -2.11 -29.41
C ILE A 87 7.74 -2.43 -28.25
N ALA A 88 8.86 -1.72 -28.12
CA ALA A 88 9.80 -1.91 -27.01
C ALA A 88 9.12 -1.64 -25.66
N ALA A 89 8.29 -0.61 -25.57
CA ALA A 89 7.46 -0.34 -24.38
C ALA A 89 6.59 -1.56 -24.03
N SER A 90 5.96 -2.19 -25.03
CA SER A 90 5.15 -3.40 -24.82
C SER A 90 5.97 -4.66 -24.51
N GLY A 91 7.20 -4.76 -25.04
CA GLY A 91 8.06 -5.92 -24.87
C GLY A 91 8.79 -5.93 -23.53
N VAL A 92 9.17 -4.75 -23.03
CA VAL A 92 9.70 -4.55 -21.67
C VAL A 92 8.55 -4.69 -20.65
N GLU A 93 7.35 -4.22 -21.02
CA GLU A 93 6.18 -4.19 -20.14
C GLU A 93 5.00 -5.00 -20.70
N PHE A 94 5.16 -6.32 -20.86
CA PHE A 94 4.07 -7.25 -21.28
C PHE A 94 2.80 -7.18 -20.40
N ARG A 95 2.86 -6.38 -19.34
CA ARG A 95 1.81 -6.07 -18.38
C ARG A 95 0.82 -5.00 -18.87
N CYS A 96 1.16 -4.24 -19.91
CA CYS A 96 0.27 -3.23 -20.48
C CYS A 96 -0.54 -3.79 -21.66
N ASP A 97 -1.85 -3.52 -21.68
CA ASP A 97 -2.73 -3.92 -22.78
C ASP A 97 -2.41 -3.22 -24.10
N VAL A 98 -2.90 -3.77 -25.22
CA VAL A 98 -2.72 -3.25 -26.59
C VAL A 98 -3.14 -1.78 -26.74
N ASP A 99 -4.14 -1.34 -25.96
CA ASP A 99 -4.58 0.05 -25.92
C ASP A 99 -3.47 1.02 -25.50
N PHE A 100 -2.54 0.58 -24.65
CA PHE A 100 -1.41 1.37 -24.19
C PHE A 100 -0.40 1.64 -25.32
N ILE A 101 -0.14 0.63 -26.16
CA ILE A 101 0.73 0.75 -27.34
C ILE A 101 0.17 1.81 -28.29
N ARG A 102 -1.13 1.72 -28.57
CA ARG A 102 -1.84 2.66 -29.43
C ARG A 102 -1.77 4.09 -28.91
N GLN A 103 -2.02 4.30 -27.61
CA GLN A 103 -1.95 5.62 -27.01
C GLN A 103 -0.53 6.20 -27.09
N ARG A 104 0.50 5.39 -26.81
CA ARG A 104 1.90 5.79 -26.95
C ARG A 104 2.23 6.21 -28.38
N LEU A 105 1.86 5.37 -29.33
CA LEU A 105 2.13 5.62 -30.76
C LEU A 105 1.43 6.89 -31.23
N ARG A 106 0.17 7.10 -30.83
CA ARG A 106 -0.58 8.33 -31.11
C ARG A 106 0.13 9.57 -30.55
N GLN A 107 0.67 9.52 -29.34
CA GLN A 107 1.43 10.63 -28.75
C GLN A 107 2.71 10.93 -29.54
N ASP A 108 3.46 9.90 -29.92
CA ASP A 108 4.68 10.09 -30.70
C ASP A 108 4.38 10.65 -32.11
N LEU A 109 3.30 10.20 -32.78
CA LEU A 109 2.87 10.78 -34.06
C LEU A 109 2.42 12.24 -33.91
N LEU A 110 1.78 12.59 -32.79
CA LEU A 110 1.40 13.97 -32.48
C LEU A 110 2.62 14.87 -32.29
N ASP A 111 3.69 14.35 -31.68
CA ASP A 111 4.95 15.08 -31.50
C ASP A 111 5.66 15.31 -32.84
N ILE A 112 5.74 14.28 -33.70
CA ILE A 112 6.29 14.39 -35.05
C ILE A 112 5.52 15.45 -35.84
N ARG A 113 4.18 15.38 -35.83
CA ARG A 113 3.32 16.36 -36.50
C ARG A 113 3.58 17.79 -36.00
N ASP A 114 3.62 17.99 -34.69
CA ASP A 114 3.83 19.31 -34.10
C ASP A 114 5.22 19.87 -34.44
N GLN A 115 6.25 19.03 -34.49
CA GLN A 115 7.60 19.39 -34.93
C GLN A 115 7.61 19.86 -36.40
N LEU A 116 6.91 19.16 -37.29
CA LEU A 116 6.83 19.51 -38.72
C LEU A 116 6.19 20.88 -38.97
N ILE A 117 5.24 21.29 -38.13
CA ILE A 117 4.55 22.59 -38.23
C ILE A 117 5.17 23.65 -37.31
N GLY A 118 6.32 23.38 -36.69
CA GLY A 118 7.03 24.31 -35.82
C GLY A 118 6.27 24.67 -34.54
N LYS A 119 5.34 23.84 -34.09
CA LYS A 119 4.68 23.99 -32.79
C LYS A 119 5.60 23.52 -31.68
N LYS A 120 5.46 24.14 -30.51
CA LYS A 120 6.14 23.70 -29.30
C LYS A 120 5.70 22.26 -28.97
N GLN A 121 6.66 21.38 -28.76
CA GLN A 121 6.40 20.00 -28.31
C GLN A 121 5.61 20.00 -27.00
N ARG A 122 4.74 19.01 -26.85
CA ARG A 122 3.84 18.92 -25.70
C ARG A 122 4.60 18.42 -24.48
N ILE A 123 4.16 18.88 -23.31
CA ILE A 123 4.66 18.32 -22.05
C ILE A 123 4.08 16.91 -21.94
N LYS A 124 4.95 15.90 -21.87
CA LYS A 124 4.53 14.51 -21.73
C LYS A 124 4.06 14.25 -20.29
N THR A 125 2.80 13.86 -20.15
CA THR A 125 2.23 13.38 -18.90
C THR A 125 2.50 11.89 -18.76
N PRO A 126 2.90 11.42 -17.58
CA PRO A 126 3.19 10.01 -17.36
C PRO A 126 1.88 9.24 -17.43
N VAL A 127 1.92 8.07 -18.06
CA VAL A 127 0.75 7.19 -18.14
C VAL A 127 1.12 5.87 -17.49
N ILE A 128 0.28 5.43 -16.56
CA ILE A 128 0.47 4.19 -15.82
C ILE A 128 -0.54 3.18 -16.35
N CYS A 129 -0.06 2.02 -16.78
CA CYS A 129 -0.90 0.93 -17.23
C CYS A 129 -1.18 -0.08 -16.12
N HIS A 130 -0.21 -0.29 -15.23
CA HIS A 130 -0.25 -1.38 -14.27
C HIS A 130 0.56 -1.06 -13.01
N VAL A 131 0.13 -1.61 -11.87
CA VAL A 131 0.79 -1.40 -10.58
C VAL A 131 0.86 -2.71 -9.81
N ILE A 132 2.04 -3.05 -9.28
CA ILE A 132 2.29 -4.31 -8.58
C ILE A 132 3.06 -4.08 -7.28
N PRO A 133 2.57 -4.57 -6.13
CA PRO A 133 1.22 -5.11 -5.95
C PRO A 133 0.15 -4.01 -6.05
N ALA A 134 -1.10 -4.37 -6.37
CA ALA A 134 -2.23 -3.43 -6.39
C ALA A 134 -2.65 -2.96 -4.99
N THR A 135 -2.19 -3.63 -3.95
CA THR A 135 -2.40 -3.27 -2.55
C THR A 135 -1.14 -3.60 -1.76
N ILE A 136 -0.77 -2.72 -0.84
CA ILE A 136 0.42 -2.84 -0.01
C ILE A 136 0.02 -3.52 1.29
N ASP A 137 0.67 -4.62 1.61
CA ASP A 137 0.65 -5.19 2.96
C ASP A 137 1.86 -4.62 3.73
N PRO A 138 1.66 -3.81 4.78
CA PRO A 138 2.75 -3.22 5.56
C PRO A 138 3.77 -4.23 6.09
N MET A 139 3.35 -5.47 6.33
CA MET A 139 4.20 -6.51 6.94
C MET A 139 5.10 -7.23 5.93
N SER A 140 4.69 -7.28 4.66
CA SER A 140 5.35 -8.13 3.65
C SER A 140 5.78 -7.39 2.39
N THR A 141 5.14 -6.27 2.06
CA THR A 141 5.41 -5.51 0.84
C THR A 141 6.62 -4.60 1.03
N LYS A 142 7.69 -4.87 0.27
CA LYS A 142 8.91 -4.06 0.29
C LYS A 142 8.92 -2.98 -0.79
N TYR A 143 8.40 -3.33 -1.97
CA TYR A 143 8.40 -2.46 -3.14
C TYR A 143 7.04 -2.44 -3.81
N VAL A 144 6.72 -1.30 -4.41
CA VAL A 144 5.62 -1.15 -5.37
C VAL A 144 6.22 -0.71 -6.68
N GLN A 145 5.88 -1.39 -7.76
CA GLN A 145 6.31 -1.09 -9.11
C GLN A 145 5.13 -0.57 -9.92
N PHE A 146 5.33 0.55 -10.60
CA PHE A 146 4.40 1.12 -11.57
C PHE A 146 5.01 0.93 -12.95
N PHE A 147 4.21 0.40 -13.85
CA PHE A 147 4.59 0.16 -15.24
C PHE A 147 3.82 1.12 -16.12
N GLY A 148 4.54 1.74 -17.05
CA GLY A 148 4.02 2.85 -17.82
C GLY A 148 5.02 3.42 -18.81
N TYR A 149 4.92 4.70 -19.13
CA TYR A 149 5.94 5.42 -19.93
C TYR A 149 6.07 6.89 -19.50
N ASP A 150 7.14 7.54 -19.97
CA ASP A 150 7.52 8.93 -19.71
C ASP A 150 7.87 9.25 -18.25
N PHE A 151 8.21 8.25 -17.43
CA PHE A 151 8.57 8.47 -16.02
C PHE A 151 9.85 9.28 -15.80
N ASP A 152 10.76 9.27 -16.78
CA ASP A 152 12.03 10.02 -16.79
C ASP A 152 11.88 11.49 -17.21
N LYS A 153 10.77 11.85 -17.87
CA LYS A 153 10.50 13.18 -18.45
C LYS A 153 9.42 13.95 -17.71
N SER A 154 8.65 13.27 -16.86
CA SER A 154 7.57 13.88 -16.09
C SER A 154 8.03 14.29 -14.69
N GLN A 155 7.51 15.43 -14.22
CA GLN A 155 7.57 15.79 -12.81
C GLN A 155 6.55 14.92 -12.07
N LEU A 156 7.05 13.99 -11.27
CA LEU A 156 6.24 13.07 -10.46
C LEU A 156 6.36 13.46 -9.00
N GLU A 157 5.22 13.48 -8.31
CA GLU A 157 5.15 13.68 -6.87
C GLU A 157 4.47 12.48 -6.23
N LEU A 158 5.04 11.98 -5.15
CA LEU A 158 4.44 10.91 -4.35
C LEU A 158 3.99 11.46 -3.01
N PHE A 159 2.78 11.10 -2.61
CA PHE A 159 2.22 11.43 -1.32
C PHE A 159 1.78 10.17 -0.59
N LEU A 160 1.88 10.20 0.74
CA LEU A 160 1.31 9.21 1.64
C LEU A 160 0.14 9.84 2.38
N GLU A 161 -1.04 9.24 2.24
CA GLU A 161 -2.21 9.57 3.06
C GLU A 161 -2.16 8.75 4.35
N ASP A 162 -2.06 9.46 5.48
CA ASP A 162 -1.86 8.91 6.81
C ASP A 162 -2.85 9.55 7.79
N GLY A 163 -3.96 8.85 8.04
CA GLY A 163 -5.10 9.37 8.78
C GLY A 163 -5.70 10.61 8.10
N ASN A 164 -5.54 11.77 8.74
CA ASN A 164 -5.99 13.08 8.23
C ASN A 164 -4.86 13.92 7.63
N GLN A 165 -3.64 13.36 7.54
CA GLN A 165 -2.48 14.05 7.00
C GLN A 165 -2.11 13.48 5.62
N VAL A 166 -1.62 14.36 4.76
CA VAL A 166 -1.02 13.98 3.47
C VAL A 166 0.41 14.49 3.48
N ARG A 167 1.36 13.55 3.44
CA ARG A 167 2.81 13.86 3.49
C ARG A 167 3.41 13.67 2.11
N ASN A 168 4.24 14.60 1.66
CA ASN A 168 5.04 14.40 0.45
C ASN A 168 6.19 13.44 0.80
N VAL A 169 6.29 12.35 0.05
CA VAL A 169 7.28 11.27 0.20
C VAL A 169 7.94 10.97 -1.16
N THR A 170 8.06 11.99 -2.01
CA THR A 170 8.62 11.90 -3.37
C THR A 170 10.04 11.35 -3.39
N GLU A 171 10.80 11.52 -2.31
CA GLU A 171 12.14 10.95 -2.14
C GLU A 171 12.17 9.42 -2.14
N LEU A 172 11.03 8.75 -1.95
CA LEU A 172 10.92 7.30 -2.01
C LEU A 172 10.75 6.76 -3.43
N LEU A 173 10.50 7.65 -4.41
CA LEU A 173 10.40 7.29 -5.82
C LEU A 173 11.78 7.04 -6.41
N ASP A 174 11.96 5.86 -6.97
CA ASP A 174 13.08 5.54 -7.84
C ASP A 174 12.58 5.30 -9.28
N ARG A 175 13.42 5.65 -10.25
CA ARG A 175 13.11 5.59 -11.69
C ARG A 175 14.15 4.70 -12.39
N PRO A 176 14.04 3.36 -12.27
CA PRO A 176 14.99 2.46 -12.92
C PRO A 176 15.05 2.63 -14.43
N SER A 177 13.93 3.00 -15.06
CA SER A 177 13.86 3.21 -16.50
C SER A 177 12.81 4.25 -16.90
N HIS A 178 12.70 4.49 -18.22
CA HIS A 178 11.62 5.30 -18.81
C HIS A 178 10.22 4.67 -18.63
N TYR A 179 10.15 3.36 -18.42
CA TYR A 179 8.92 2.56 -18.41
C TYR A 179 8.57 1.97 -17.04
N GLU A 180 9.49 2.05 -16.08
CA GLU A 180 9.32 1.52 -14.73
C GLU A 180 9.62 2.58 -13.68
N LEU A 181 8.72 2.70 -12.72
CA LEU A 181 8.84 3.53 -11.52
C LEU A 181 8.67 2.63 -10.31
N THR A 182 9.46 2.81 -9.26
CA THR A 182 9.36 2.00 -8.04
C THR A 182 9.27 2.88 -6.80
N ILE A 183 8.56 2.37 -5.78
CA ILE A 183 8.52 2.91 -4.43
C ILE A 183 9.15 1.88 -3.51
N ASN A 184 10.14 2.28 -2.72
CA ASN A 184 10.60 1.47 -1.59
C ASN A 184 9.74 1.76 -0.35
N VAL A 185 8.72 0.91 -0.13
CA VAL A 185 7.74 1.06 0.95
C VAL A 185 8.39 0.90 2.32
N SER A 186 9.44 0.09 2.43
CA SER A 186 10.12 -0.14 3.71
C SER A 186 10.73 1.13 4.33
N HIS A 187 10.90 2.19 3.54
CA HIS A 187 11.42 3.48 4.01
C HIS A 187 10.32 4.52 4.27
N ALA A 188 9.05 4.21 4.01
CA ALA A 188 7.97 5.18 4.04
C ALA A 188 7.46 5.58 5.43
N LEU A 189 8.02 5.00 6.51
CA LEU A 189 7.55 5.16 7.89
C LEU A 189 6.02 5.06 7.96
N LEU A 190 5.51 3.89 7.59
CA LEU A 190 4.08 3.58 7.68
C LEU A 190 3.64 3.48 9.16
N SER A 191 2.42 3.93 9.40
CA SER A 191 1.70 3.87 10.67
C SER A 191 0.47 2.98 10.55
N ASP A 192 -0.22 2.70 11.66
CA ASP A 192 -1.53 2.05 11.67
C ASP A 192 -2.63 2.89 11.01
N THR A 193 -2.42 4.20 10.87
CA THR A 193 -3.33 5.12 10.17
C THR A 193 -3.01 5.32 8.69
N SER A 194 -1.95 4.71 8.17
CA SER A 194 -1.56 4.82 6.76
C SER A 194 -2.57 4.13 5.83
N ARG A 195 -3.08 4.84 4.82
CA ARG A 195 -4.20 4.39 3.98
C ARG A 195 -3.83 4.09 2.54
N LYS A 196 -3.04 4.96 1.90
CA LYS A 196 -2.66 4.80 0.49
C LYS A 196 -1.48 5.69 0.12
N PHE A 197 -0.73 5.25 -0.89
CA PHE A 197 0.12 6.14 -1.65
C PHE A 197 -0.67 6.79 -2.78
N ILE A 198 -0.35 8.04 -3.08
CA ILE A 198 -0.94 8.85 -4.14
C ILE A 198 0.21 9.35 -5.01
N LEU A 199 0.27 8.89 -6.26
CA LEU A 199 1.23 9.32 -7.25
C LEU A 199 0.57 10.34 -8.19
N ARG A 200 1.13 11.54 -8.27
CA ARG A 200 0.66 12.62 -9.14
C ARG A 200 1.64 12.88 -10.27
N GLY A 201 1.10 13.03 -11.47
CA GLY A 201 1.87 13.35 -12.67
C GLY A 201 1.07 14.24 -13.61
N GLY A 202 1.31 15.56 -13.55
CA GLY A 202 0.50 16.53 -14.29
C GLY A 202 -0.93 16.62 -13.74
N THR A 203 -1.93 16.30 -14.56
CA THR A 203 -3.35 16.28 -14.17
C THR A 203 -3.84 14.91 -13.68
N GLU A 204 -3.02 13.88 -13.84
CA GLU A 204 -3.38 12.51 -13.49
C GLU A 204 -2.97 12.19 -12.05
N GLU A 205 -3.83 11.43 -11.36
CA GLU A 205 -3.59 10.92 -10.01
C GLU A 205 -3.84 9.40 -9.99
N TYR A 206 -2.87 8.65 -9.48
CA TYR A 206 -2.95 7.21 -9.28
C TYR A 206 -2.80 6.90 -7.80
N SER A 207 -3.47 5.88 -7.29
CA SER A 207 -3.34 5.51 -5.89
C SER A 207 -3.19 4.01 -5.68
N VAL A 208 -2.42 3.66 -4.66
CA VAL A 208 -2.19 2.27 -4.23
C VAL A 208 -2.59 2.18 -2.77
N ALA A 209 -3.63 1.39 -2.51
CA ALA A 209 -4.14 1.20 -1.17
C ALA A 209 -3.13 0.47 -0.29
N ILE A 210 -3.05 0.85 0.97
CA ILE A 210 -2.35 0.13 2.03
C ILE A 210 -3.41 -0.66 2.79
N LYS A 211 -3.18 -1.95 2.97
CA LYS A 211 -4.00 -2.80 3.80
C LYS A 211 -3.87 -2.32 5.24
N THR A 212 -4.94 -1.75 5.79
CA THR A 212 -5.03 -1.51 7.22
C THR A 212 -5.07 -2.86 7.93
N ALA A 213 -4.14 -3.08 8.86
CA ALA A 213 -4.21 -4.25 9.73
C ALA A 213 -5.55 -4.20 10.48
N ARG A 214 -6.39 -5.22 10.31
CA ARG A 214 -7.63 -5.30 11.08
C ARG A 214 -7.26 -5.52 12.54
N ARG A 215 -7.70 -4.63 13.41
CA ARG A 215 -7.55 -4.77 14.85
C ARG A 215 -8.86 -5.26 15.44
N ALA A 216 -8.77 -6.07 16.47
CA ALA A 216 -9.93 -6.52 17.22
C ALA A 216 -9.66 -6.43 18.71
N LYS A 217 -10.61 -5.92 19.46
CA LYS A 217 -10.64 -6.09 20.90
C LYS A 217 -11.23 -7.45 21.22
N VAL A 218 -10.44 -8.31 21.83
CA VAL A 218 -10.84 -9.66 22.21
C VAL A 218 -11.05 -9.70 23.71
N LYS A 219 -12.25 -10.08 24.14
CA LYS A 219 -12.61 -10.30 25.53
C LYS A 219 -12.75 -11.79 25.79
N VAL A 220 -11.97 -12.33 26.72
CA VAL A 220 -12.10 -13.70 27.19
C VAL A 220 -12.81 -13.68 28.53
N THR A 221 -13.93 -14.40 28.63
CA THR A 221 -14.69 -14.56 29.88
C THR A 221 -14.56 -16.01 30.35
N PHE A 222 -13.99 -16.21 31.54
CA PHE A 222 -13.91 -17.49 32.19
C PHE A 222 -15.17 -17.70 33.04
N HIS A 223 -15.96 -18.72 32.69
CA HIS A 223 -17.25 -18.98 33.33
C HIS A 223 -17.07 -19.86 34.56
N SER A 224 -16.36 -20.97 34.40
CA SER A 224 -16.17 -21.93 35.47
C SER A 224 -14.90 -22.76 35.28
N ILE A 225 -14.42 -23.29 36.41
CA ILE A 225 -13.39 -24.30 36.46
C ILE A 225 -13.87 -25.46 37.33
N TYR A 226 -13.61 -26.67 36.87
CA TYR A 226 -13.79 -27.90 37.63
C TYR A 226 -12.43 -28.59 37.73
N VAL A 227 -12.00 -28.93 38.94
CA VAL A 227 -10.80 -29.73 39.19
C VAL A 227 -11.25 -31.07 39.72
N GLU A 228 -10.88 -32.15 39.06
CA GLU A 228 -11.20 -33.50 39.51
C GLU A 228 -10.32 -33.88 40.71
N ASN A 229 -10.90 -34.67 41.61
CA ASN A 229 -10.18 -35.22 42.74
C ASN A 229 -9.28 -36.39 42.27
N GLY A 230 -8.03 -36.07 41.92
CA GLY A 230 -6.99 -37.03 41.53
C GLY A 230 -6.16 -37.59 42.69
N GLY A 231 -6.52 -37.28 43.95
CA GLY A 231 -5.77 -37.69 45.14
C GLY A 231 -4.70 -36.69 45.64
N GLY A 232 -4.56 -35.52 45.00
CA GLY A 232 -3.76 -34.41 45.51
C GLY A 232 -4.48 -33.56 46.56
N GLU A 233 -3.73 -32.73 47.30
CA GLU A 233 -4.29 -31.86 48.34
C GLU A 233 -4.90 -30.59 47.69
N CYS A 234 -6.16 -30.32 48.01
CA CYS A 234 -6.81 -29.03 47.78
C CYS A 234 -6.71 -28.23 49.11
N PRO A 235 -6.47 -26.91 49.09
CA PRO A 235 -6.80 -25.96 48.01
C PRO A 235 -5.68 -25.68 46.99
N ALA A 236 -6.07 -25.39 45.75
CA ALA A 236 -5.17 -24.95 44.67
C ALA A 236 -5.47 -23.52 44.22
N GLU A 237 -4.42 -22.79 43.84
CA GLU A 237 -4.51 -21.49 43.17
C GLU A 237 -4.49 -21.70 41.66
N VAL A 238 -5.43 -21.10 40.95
CA VAL A 238 -5.51 -21.17 39.49
C VAL A 238 -5.31 -19.80 38.88
N TYR A 239 -4.37 -19.74 37.95
CA TYR A 239 -3.96 -18.58 37.20
C TYR A 239 -4.41 -18.70 35.74
N PHE A 240 -5.02 -17.65 35.22
CA PHE A 240 -5.38 -17.54 33.81
C PHE A 240 -4.51 -16.50 33.13
N ASP A 241 -3.83 -16.90 32.06
CA ASP A 241 -2.96 -16.03 31.26
C ASP A 241 -3.38 -16.03 29.79
N LEU A 242 -3.39 -14.85 29.18
CA LEU A 242 -3.58 -14.68 27.74
C LEU A 242 -2.27 -14.30 27.08
N ARG A 243 -1.89 -15.02 26.02
CA ARG A 243 -0.63 -14.80 25.30
C ARG A 243 -0.89 -14.50 23.84
N VAL A 244 -0.15 -13.53 23.29
CA VAL A 244 -0.21 -13.15 21.88
C VAL A 244 1.03 -13.69 21.16
N ASN A 245 0.85 -14.27 19.97
CA ASN A 245 1.93 -14.76 19.09
C ASN A 245 2.88 -15.77 19.72
N GLY A 246 2.38 -16.56 20.67
CA GLY A 246 3.19 -17.54 21.36
C GLY A 246 4.35 -16.92 22.15
N GLN A 247 4.26 -15.64 22.54
CA GLN A 247 5.18 -15.06 23.52
C GLN A 247 5.23 -16.00 24.72
N GLN A 248 6.35 -16.71 24.86
CA GLN A 248 6.72 -17.37 26.11
C GLN A 248 7.09 -16.26 27.05
N ASP A 249 6.40 -16.16 28.18
CA ASP A 249 6.86 -15.30 29.25
C ASP A 249 8.29 -15.76 29.64
N PRO A 250 9.33 -14.94 29.44
CA PRO A 250 10.70 -15.33 29.80
C PRO A 250 10.83 -15.56 31.31
N ASN A 251 9.84 -15.13 32.08
CA ASN A 251 9.69 -15.50 33.46
C ASN A 251 8.19 -15.71 33.75
N PRO A 252 7.66 -16.95 33.79
CA PRO A 252 6.28 -17.19 34.23
C PRO A 252 5.99 -16.64 35.64
N TRP A 253 7.01 -16.15 36.37
CA TRP A 253 6.94 -15.55 37.69
C TRP A 253 7.27 -14.03 37.71
N GLY A 254 7.51 -13.43 36.54
CA GLY A 254 7.87 -12.02 36.37
C GLY A 254 6.67 -11.16 36.03
N LYS A 255 6.47 -10.05 36.76
CA LYS A 255 5.37 -9.10 36.57
C LYS A 255 5.45 -8.31 35.25
N GLN A 256 5.34 -8.94 34.08
CA GLN A 256 5.15 -8.22 32.82
C GLN A 256 3.87 -8.63 32.10
N GLN A 257 2.89 -7.74 32.19
CA GLN A 257 1.81 -7.45 31.24
C GLN A 257 0.91 -8.59 30.72
N THR A 258 0.74 -9.70 31.44
CA THR A 258 -0.52 -10.46 31.37
C THR A 258 -1.43 -10.03 32.53
N GLU A 259 -2.70 -9.75 32.24
CA GLU A 259 -3.71 -9.60 33.30
C GLU A 259 -3.92 -10.96 33.97
N ARG A 260 -3.07 -11.27 34.95
CA ARG A 260 -3.16 -12.50 35.73
C ARG A 260 -4.41 -12.46 36.60
N ASN A 261 -5.36 -13.33 36.30
CA ASN A 261 -6.53 -13.56 37.14
C ASN A 261 -6.29 -14.79 38.01
N GLU A 262 -6.36 -14.63 39.33
CA GLU A 262 -6.12 -15.71 40.30
C GLU A 262 -7.40 -16.09 41.06
N THR A 263 -7.76 -17.38 41.08
CA THR A 263 -8.82 -17.89 41.97
C THR A 263 -8.28 -19.03 42.84
N THR A 264 -8.74 -19.09 44.10
CA THR A 264 -8.54 -20.26 44.95
C THR A 264 -9.68 -21.24 44.76
N ILE A 265 -9.37 -22.52 44.59
CA ILE A 265 -10.34 -23.61 44.57
C ILE A 265 -10.33 -24.26 45.96
N PRO A 266 -11.45 -24.18 46.71
CA PRO A 266 -11.48 -24.65 48.09
C PRO A 266 -11.40 -26.18 48.18
N ASP A 267 -12.12 -26.88 47.31
CA ASP A 267 -12.25 -28.33 47.35
C ASP A 267 -12.22 -28.94 45.94
N CYS A 268 -11.46 -30.03 45.81
CA CYS A 268 -11.39 -30.83 44.60
C CYS A 268 -12.73 -31.55 44.36
N GLY A 269 -13.13 -31.74 43.10
CA GLY A 269 -14.42 -32.30 42.71
C GLY A 269 -15.58 -31.30 42.71
N THR A 270 -15.30 -30.00 42.89
CA THR A 270 -16.31 -28.93 42.81
C THR A 270 -16.11 -28.05 41.58
N THR A 271 -17.21 -27.52 41.04
CA THR A 271 -17.18 -26.50 40.00
C THR A 271 -17.22 -25.13 40.63
N VAL A 272 -16.20 -24.32 40.40
CA VAL A 272 -16.13 -22.94 40.86
C VAL A 272 -16.53 -22.01 39.72
N ASN A 273 -17.52 -21.16 39.96
CA ASN A 273 -17.90 -20.09 39.03
C ASN A 273 -16.92 -18.92 39.18
N LEU A 274 -16.28 -18.54 38.07
CA LEU A 274 -15.24 -17.51 38.07
C LEU A 274 -15.85 -16.13 37.85
N GLY A 275 -16.74 -15.97 36.86
CA GLY A 275 -17.32 -14.68 36.49
C GLY A 275 -16.29 -13.62 36.10
N ARG A 276 -15.07 -14.05 35.74
CA ARG A 276 -13.93 -13.17 35.45
C ARG A 276 -13.76 -13.00 33.96
N TRP A 277 -13.20 -11.87 33.57
CA TRP A 277 -12.86 -11.60 32.19
C TRP A 277 -11.57 -10.79 32.11
N THR A 278 -10.94 -10.86 30.95
CA THR A 278 -9.78 -10.03 30.57
C THR A 278 -9.94 -9.67 29.10
N SER A 279 -9.36 -8.55 28.68
CA SER A 279 -9.42 -8.09 27.30
C SER A 279 -8.07 -7.65 26.78
N LEU A 280 -7.79 -7.94 25.52
CA LEU A 280 -6.61 -7.48 24.81
C LEU A 280 -6.99 -7.05 23.40
N GLU A 281 -6.08 -6.35 22.73
CA GLU A 281 -6.23 -6.02 21.32
C GLU A 281 -5.32 -6.93 20.49
N LEU A 282 -5.88 -7.49 19.42
CA LEU A 282 -5.21 -8.38 18.47
C LEU A 282 -5.21 -7.77 17.08
N GLU A 283 -4.15 -8.03 16.32
CA GLU A 283 -4.08 -7.78 14.89
C GLU A 283 -4.52 -9.02 14.08
N GLU A 284 -4.85 -8.83 12.80
CA GLU A 284 -5.41 -9.87 11.90
C GLU A 284 -4.59 -11.16 11.83
N ASN A 285 -3.28 -11.08 12.09
CA ASN A 285 -2.35 -12.20 12.01
C ASN A 285 -1.91 -12.73 13.38
N ASP A 286 -2.42 -12.15 14.46
CA ASP A 286 -2.02 -12.56 15.79
C ASP A 286 -2.53 -13.96 16.14
N THR A 287 -1.89 -14.60 17.11
CA THR A 287 -2.37 -15.86 17.70
C THR A 287 -2.67 -15.67 19.16
N LEU A 288 -3.92 -15.90 19.58
CA LEU A 288 -4.29 -15.91 20.98
C LEU A 288 -4.08 -17.30 21.57
N SER A 289 -3.34 -17.38 22.67
CA SER A 289 -3.23 -18.59 23.48
C SER A 289 -3.80 -18.31 24.86
N ILE A 290 -4.64 -19.23 25.34
CA ILE A 290 -5.18 -19.20 26.69
C ILE A 290 -4.41 -20.25 27.48
N ALA A 291 -3.68 -19.80 28.49
CA ALA A 291 -2.96 -20.64 29.42
C ALA A 291 -3.71 -20.69 30.76
N VAL A 292 -3.77 -21.87 31.35
CA VAL A 292 -4.32 -22.09 32.68
C VAL A 292 -3.24 -22.79 33.49
N ASP A 293 -2.76 -22.15 34.53
CA ASP A 293 -1.76 -22.70 35.45
C ASP A 293 -2.40 -22.95 36.81
N MET A 294 -2.12 -24.09 37.41
CA MET A 294 -2.61 -24.46 38.73
C MET A 294 -1.41 -24.74 39.63
N GLN A 295 -1.40 -24.04 40.77
CA GLN A 295 -0.35 -24.13 41.78
C GLN A 295 -0.96 -24.63 43.10
N GLU A 296 -0.25 -25.53 43.76
CA GLU A 296 -0.59 -25.91 45.14
C GLU A 296 -0.15 -24.81 46.11
N LYS A 297 -0.98 -24.53 47.10
CA LYS A 297 -0.76 -23.38 47.99
C LYS A 297 0.54 -23.46 48.79
N ASP A 298 0.98 -24.68 49.10
CA ASP A 298 2.10 -24.94 50.00
C ASP A 298 3.36 -25.47 49.30
N ASP A 299 3.27 -25.85 48.01
CA ASP A 299 4.38 -26.38 47.22
C ASP A 299 4.58 -25.64 45.89
N ASN A 300 5.83 -25.50 45.45
CA ASN A 300 6.18 -24.91 44.15
C ASN A 300 5.92 -25.86 42.96
N TYR A 301 4.92 -26.74 43.07
CA TYR A 301 4.52 -27.62 41.97
C TYR A 301 3.44 -26.94 41.12
N HIS A 302 3.59 -27.05 39.80
CA HIS A 302 2.78 -26.34 38.82
C HIS A 302 2.25 -27.31 37.76
N LEU A 303 0.96 -27.25 37.50
CA LEU A 303 0.29 -27.91 36.38
C LEU A 303 -0.19 -26.84 35.41
N ALA A 304 0.45 -26.74 34.25
CA ALA A 304 0.11 -25.74 33.24
C ALA A 304 -0.47 -26.38 31.97
N ALA A 305 -1.68 -25.96 31.59
CA ALA A 305 -2.32 -26.28 30.33
C ALA A 305 -2.26 -25.13 29.35
N PHE A 306 -2.14 -25.47 28.06
CA PHE A 306 -2.15 -24.49 26.97
C PHE A 306 -3.21 -24.83 25.93
N HIS A 307 -4.13 -23.90 25.70
CA HIS A 307 -5.03 -23.94 24.55
C HIS A 307 -4.66 -22.85 23.55
N HIS A 308 -4.09 -23.26 22.41
CA HIS A 308 -3.71 -22.36 21.34
C HIS A 308 -4.84 -22.25 20.31
N LYS A 309 -5.31 -21.04 20.04
CA LYS A 309 -6.30 -20.82 18.99
C LYS A 309 -5.88 -19.66 18.10
N LYS A 310 -5.53 -19.96 16.86
CA LYS A 310 -5.08 -18.96 15.88
C LYS A 310 -6.22 -17.99 15.56
N PHE A 311 -5.98 -16.70 15.78
CA PHE A 311 -6.93 -15.66 15.42
C PHE A 311 -6.79 -15.44 13.91
N LEU A 312 -7.60 -16.14 13.11
CA LEU A 312 -7.44 -16.18 11.65
C LEU A 312 -8.17 -15.03 10.92
N GLY A 313 -8.41 -13.89 11.58
CA GLY A 313 -9.15 -12.80 10.95
C GLY A 313 -10.57 -13.16 10.51
N SER A 314 -11.07 -14.36 10.87
CA SER A 314 -12.25 -14.97 10.27
C SER A 314 -13.50 -14.63 11.08
N GLN A 315 -14.63 -14.49 10.39
CA GLN A 315 -15.96 -14.30 11.00
C GLN A 315 -16.37 -15.42 11.97
N GLU A 316 -15.60 -16.51 12.04
CA GLU A 316 -15.82 -17.64 12.96
C GLU A 316 -15.63 -17.26 14.44
N TRP A 317 -15.08 -16.07 14.72
CA TRP A 317 -14.79 -15.60 16.08
C TRP A 317 -15.83 -14.64 16.66
N ASN A 318 -16.91 -14.32 15.94
CA ASN A 318 -17.95 -13.40 16.43
C ASN A 318 -18.53 -13.82 17.81
N SER A 319 -18.49 -15.12 18.11
CA SER A 319 -18.58 -15.65 19.47
C SER A 319 -18.04 -17.08 19.47
N ALA A 320 -17.04 -17.39 20.29
CA ALA A 320 -16.56 -18.76 20.46
C ALA A 320 -16.78 -19.23 21.89
N ARG A 321 -17.28 -20.44 22.06
CA ARG A 321 -17.25 -21.18 23.34
C ARG A 321 -16.25 -22.31 23.22
N GLY A 322 -15.48 -22.56 24.28
CA GLY A 322 -14.50 -23.62 24.31
C GLY A 322 -14.44 -24.26 25.69
N ASP A 323 -14.06 -25.53 25.68
CA ASP A 323 -13.69 -26.28 26.88
C ASP A 323 -12.19 -26.60 26.74
N ILE A 324 -11.38 -26.20 27.72
CA ILE A 324 -10.02 -26.74 27.86
C ILE A 324 -10.15 -27.99 28.73
N ILE A 325 -9.86 -29.15 28.13
CA ILE A 325 -9.79 -30.42 28.84
C ILE A 325 -8.37 -30.93 28.60
N GLU A 326 -7.52 -30.85 29.62
CA GLU A 326 -6.16 -31.37 29.52
C GLU A 326 -5.99 -32.66 30.32
N TRP A 327 -5.18 -33.55 29.76
CA TRP A 327 -4.67 -34.75 30.39
C TRP A 327 -3.20 -34.51 30.70
N SER A 328 -2.86 -34.35 31.97
CA SER A 328 -1.47 -34.50 32.38
C SER A 328 -1.08 -35.96 32.14
N GLN A 329 -0.19 -36.22 31.18
CA GLN A 329 0.54 -37.49 31.06
C GLN A 329 2.04 -37.28 31.34
N GLN A 330 2.38 -36.36 32.25
CA GLN A 330 3.76 -36.29 32.71
C GLN A 330 4.01 -37.40 33.76
N PRO A 331 4.95 -38.35 33.54
CA PRO A 331 5.10 -39.52 34.41
C PRO A 331 5.72 -39.27 35.79
N GLN A 332 5.89 -38.01 36.22
CA GLN A 332 6.67 -37.67 37.43
C GLN A 332 6.20 -36.40 38.17
N SER A 333 4.93 -36.01 38.10
CA SER A 333 4.38 -35.08 39.09
C SER A 333 3.71 -35.86 40.21
N ASP A 334 4.03 -35.54 41.47
CA ASP A 334 3.35 -36.12 42.65
C ASP A 334 1.85 -35.76 42.70
N PHE A 335 1.39 -34.85 41.83
CA PHE A 335 -0.01 -34.75 41.44
C PHE A 335 -0.44 -35.99 40.63
N GLY A 336 -1.01 -36.99 41.31
CA GLY A 336 -1.67 -38.09 40.62
C GLY A 336 -2.72 -37.56 39.62
N ASP A 337 -2.69 -38.08 38.38
CA ASP A 337 -3.57 -37.82 37.22
C ASP A 337 -4.66 -36.74 37.39
N GLY A 338 -4.24 -35.52 37.73
CA GLY A 338 -5.14 -34.41 38.00
C GLY A 338 -5.76 -33.94 36.69
N ARG A 339 -7.10 -33.96 36.61
CA ARG A 339 -7.83 -33.43 35.46
C ARG A 339 -8.53 -32.16 35.85
N PHE A 340 -8.52 -31.17 34.97
CA PHE A 340 -9.36 -30.01 35.14
C PHE A 340 -10.07 -29.66 33.83
N LYS A 341 -11.20 -28.99 33.99
CA LYS A 341 -12.02 -28.48 32.90
C LYS A 341 -12.28 -27.00 33.12
N VAL A 342 -11.86 -26.17 32.17
CA VAL A 342 -12.18 -24.74 32.15
C VAL A 342 -13.19 -24.46 31.05
N THR A 343 -14.28 -23.79 31.42
CA THR A 343 -15.29 -23.30 30.48
C THR A 343 -15.09 -21.80 30.27
N TYR A 344 -14.95 -21.36 29.02
CA TYR A 344 -14.75 -19.96 28.69
C TYR A 344 -15.51 -19.55 27.41
N SER A 345 -15.72 -18.24 27.25
CA SER A 345 -16.18 -17.65 26.00
C SER A 345 -15.25 -16.55 25.52
N ILE A 346 -15.21 -16.35 24.22
CA ILE A 346 -14.46 -15.28 23.57
C ILE A 346 -15.44 -14.43 22.77
N ASP A 347 -15.44 -13.15 23.07
CA ASP A 347 -16.16 -12.10 22.34
C ASP A 347 -15.14 -11.24 21.58
N VAL A 348 -15.43 -10.94 20.31
CA VAL A 348 -14.52 -10.22 19.42
C VAL A 348 -15.22 -8.99 18.86
N GLU A 349 -14.68 -7.82 19.16
CA GLU A 349 -15.13 -6.53 18.65
C GLU A 349 -14.10 -5.99 17.65
N TRP A 350 -14.46 -5.97 16.36
CA TRP A 350 -13.60 -5.41 15.32
C TRP A 350 -13.51 -3.89 15.47
N LEU A 351 -12.29 -3.39 15.52
CA LEU A 351 -11.98 -1.96 15.57
C LEU A 351 -11.90 -1.43 14.13
N ASN A 352 -12.57 -0.31 13.86
CA ASN A 352 -12.63 0.33 12.54
C ASN A 352 -11.52 1.33 12.31
#